data_AF-A0A7U3LGC0-F1
#
_entry.id   AF-A0A7U3LGC0-F1
#
_cell.length_a   1.000
_cell.length_b   1.000
_cell.length_c   1.000
_cell.angle_alpha   90.00
_cell.angle_beta   90.00
_cell.angle_gamma   90.00
#
_symmetry.space_group_name_H-M   'P 1'
#
loop_
_entity.id
_entity.type
_entity.pdbx_description
1 polymer ?
#
loop_
_entity_poly.entity_id
_entity_poly.type
_entity_poly.pdbx_seq_one_letter_code
_entity_poly.pdbx_strand_id
1 'polypeptide(L)'
;MELLMAIRDQAAVLWQAWIGDLPRTVADRVRLMGGAARAADAVGVSPGTVRRWVRDERQATTTVTGAIKTHGGVDEAARAAGVTPRTIRAWARQEARGRVPGVRQAKHIAKLTAAAADKRVSDQPTGNAAKLARAVLSSPTARQSAMNGRRAARISNSGAHVAIRAKVTVDTGKRKDERWRDISVNFSNDAMGPATDAFLAGDNTGTLDALNNLFGERYAPGTGWKFTEIRSMEIKGFGGPGSTF
;
A
#
# COMPACT_ATOMS: atom_id res chain seq x y z
N MET A 1 10.47 2.30 21.86
CA MET A 1 9.81 2.96 20.71
C MET A 1 10.09 2.21 19.38
N GLU A 2 11.15 1.41 19.27
CA GLU A 2 11.48 0.60 18.06
C GLU A 2 10.44 -0.46 17.69
N LEU A 3 9.82 -1.15 18.66
CA LEU A 3 8.86 -2.24 18.39
C LEU A 3 7.64 -1.77 17.58
N LEU A 4 7.23 -0.51 17.76
CA LEU A 4 6.08 0.09 17.05
C LEU A 4 6.43 0.54 15.62
N MET A 5 7.71 0.75 15.28
CA MET A 5 8.11 1.03 13.90
C MET A 5 8.20 -0.26 13.09
N ALA A 6 8.75 -1.33 13.66
CA ALA A 6 8.82 -2.64 12.99
C ALA A 6 7.43 -3.18 12.58
N ILE A 7 6.42 -3.03 13.44
CA ILE A 7 5.04 -3.48 13.14
C ILE A 7 4.38 -2.65 12.02
N ARG A 8 4.75 -1.36 11.88
CA ARG A 8 4.16 -0.48 10.84
C ARG A 8 4.59 -0.88 9.44
N ASP A 9 5.85 -1.27 9.28
CA ASP A 9 6.35 -1.74 7.99
C ASP A 9 5.79 -3.13 7.65
N GLN A 10 5.55 -3.98 8.66
CA GLN A 10 4.97 -5.31 8.44
C GLN A 10 3.59 -5.26 7.81
N ALA A 11 2.68 -4.40 8.27
CA ALA A 11 1.34 -4.29 7.68
C ALA A 11 1.39 -3.92 6.19
N ALA A 12 2.33 -3.05 5.80
CA ALA A 12 2.54 -2.66 4.41
C ALA A 12 3.13 -3.81 3.58
N VAL A 13 4.10 -4.55 4.14
CA VAL A 13 4.69 -5.73 3.49
C VAL A 13 3.63 -6.83 3.28
N LEU A 14 2.81 -7.12 4.29
CA LEU A 14 1.71 -8.08 4.18
C LEU A 14 0.70 -7.64 3.12
N TRP A 15 0.30 -6.36 3.13
CA TRP A 15 -0.58 -5.80 2.11
C TRP A 15 0.00 -5.98 0.70
N GLN A 16 1.28 -5.67 0.52
CA GLN A 16 1.93 -5.80 -0.77
C GLN A 16 1.96 -7.24 -1.27
N ALA A 17 2.26 -8.19 -0.40
CA ALA A 17 2.26 -9.60 -0.76
C ALA A 17 0.86 -10.10 -1.18
N TRP A 18 -0.18 -9.77 -0.40
CA TRP A 18 -1.54 -10.29 -0.63
C TRP A 18 -2.32 -9.55 -1.71
N ILE A 19 -2.18 -8.23 -1.80
CA ILE A 19 -3.01 -7.36 -2.64
C ILE A 19 -2.19 -6.76 -3.78
N GLY A 20 -0.93 -6.42 -3.56
CA GLY A 20 -0.06 -5.75 -4.52
C GLY A 20 0.12 -4.27 -4.17
N ASP A 21 -0.26 -3.36 -5.06
CA ASP A 21 -0.03 -1.94 -4.81
C ASP A 21 -0.74 -1.42 -3.53
N LEU A 22 -0.02 -0.58 -2.78
CA LEU A 22 -0.59 0.18 -1.69
C LEU A 22 -1.58 1.21 -2.24
N PRO A 23 -2.70 1.49 -1.55
CA PRO A 23 -3.63 2.53 -1.98
C PRO A 23 -2.96 3.91 -1.89
N ARG A 24 -2.75 4.51 -3.07
CA ARG A 24 -1.97 5.73 -3.24
C ARG A 24 -2.76 6.99 -2.94
N THR A 25 -4.06 7.01 -3.26
CA THR A 25 -4.91 8.20 -3.12
C THR A 25 -5.77 8.15 -1.85
N VAL A 26 -6.12 9.32 -1.31
CA VAL A 26 -7.11 9.47 -0.24
C VAL A 26 -8.46 8.92 -0.70
N ALA A 27 -8.85 9.18 -1.95
CA ALA A 27 -10.07 8.64 -2.54
C ALA A 27 -10.12 7.11 -2.50
N ASP A 28 -9.05 6.43 -2.89
CA ASP A 28 -8.95 4.97 -2.85
C ASP A 28 -9.01 4.43 -1.43
N ARG A 29 -8.27 5.07 -0.51
CA ARG A 29 -8.28 4.71 0.92
C ARG A 29 -9.68 4.82 1.50
N VAL A 30 -10.39 5.91 1.23
CA VAL A 30 -11.77 6.12 1.69
C VAL A 30 -12.72 5.09 1.07
N ARG A 31 -12.55 4.77 -0.23
CA ARG A 31 -13.34 3.73 -0.91
C ARG A 31 -13.14 2.37 -0.25
N LEU A 32 -11.89 1.98 0.01
CA LEU A 32 -11.54 0.71 0.65
C LEU A 32 -12.09 0.60 2.07
N MET A 33 -12.12 1.70 2.82
CA MET A 33 -12.74 1.73 4.16
C MET A 33 -14.27 1.60 4.14
N GLY A 34 -14.91 1.55 2.97
CA GLY A 34 -16.37 1.54 2.85
C GLY A 34 -17.02 2.92 2.95
N GLY A 35 -16.25 3.99 2.68
CA GLY A 35 -16.76 5.35 2.58
C GLY A 35 -16.29 6.30 3.68
N ALA A 36 -16.69 7.57 3.55
CA ALA A 36 -16.16 8.67 4.37
C ALA A 36 -16.50 8.55 5.86
N ALA A 37 -17.64 7.95 6.23
CA ALA A 37 -18.03 7.78 7.63
C ALA A 37 -17.07 6.84 8.38
N ARG A 38 -16.82 5.64 7.83
CA ARG A 38 -15.89 4.66 8.41
C ARG A 38 -14.45 5.14 8.39
N ALA A 39 -14.03 5.82 7.32
CA ALA A 39 -12.71 6.43 7.24
C ALA A 39 -12.52 7.54 8.29
N ALA A 40 -13.56 8.30 8.61
CA ALA A 40 -13.52 9.38 9.59
C ALA A 40 -13.43 8.86 11.03
N ASP A 41 -14.24 7.84 11.34
CA ASP A 41 -14.21 7.11 12.60
C ASP A 41 -12.80 6.54 12.88
N ALA A 42 -12.23 5.85 11.89
CA ALA A 42 -10.91 5.23 12.01
C ALA A 42 -9.74 6.21 12.26
N VAL A 43 -9.93 7.51 12.00
CA VAL A 43 -8.88 8.54 12.20
C VAL A 43 -9.26 9.62 13.22
N GLY A 44 -10.44 9.50 13.84
CA GLY A 44 -10.93 10.44 14.86
C GLY A 44 -11.23 11.84 14.32
N VAL A 45 -11.90 11.95 13.17
CA VAL A 45 -12.31 13.24 12.57
C VAL A 45 -13.77 13.20 12.10
N SER A 46 -14.30 14.33 11.63
CA SER A 46 -15.65 14.36 11.05
C SER A 46 -15.69 13.78 9.62
N PRO A 47 -16.79 13.13 9.19
CA PRO A 47 -16.97 12.70 7.79
C PRO A 47 -16.86 13.85 6.78
N GLY A 48 -17.27 15.07 7.17
CA GLY A 48 -17.10 16.27 6.35
C GLY A 48 -15.63 16.59 6.08
N THR A 49 -14.77 16.41 7.07
CA THR A 49 -13.31 16.57 6.94
C THR A 49 -12.73 15.57 5.93
N VAL A 50 -13.16 14.30 5.99
CA VAL A 50 -12.70 13.27 5.02
C VAL A 50 -13.17 13.57 3.61
N ARG A 51 -14.44 13.96 3.42
CA ARG A 51 -14.96 14.36 2.10
C ARG A 51 -14.18 15.56 1.54
N ARG A 52 -13.84 16.52 2.40
CA ARG A 52 -12.98 17.64 2.04
C ARG A 52 -11.61 17.15 1.57
N TRP A 53 -10.95 16.21 2.26
CA TRP A 53 -9.66 15.67 1.79
C TRP A 53 -9.76 15.04 0.40
N VAL A 54 -10.80 14.23 0.14
CA VAL A 54 -11.03 13.62 -1.18
C VAL A 54 -11.26 14.68 -2.25
N ARG A 55 -12.05 15.71 -1.94
CA ARG A 55 -12.29 16.83 -2.86
C ARG A 55 -11.01 17.62 -3.13
N ASP A 56 -10.26 17.96 -2.09
CA ASP A 56 -9.01 18.73 -2.19
C ASP A 56 -7.94 17.92 -2.97
N GLU A 57 -7.92 16.59 -2.84
CA GLU A 57 -7.08 15.69 -3.65
C GLU A 57 -7.50 15.69 -5.12
N ARG A 58 -8.79 15.54 -5.42
CA ARG A 58 -9.32 15.59 -6.80
C ARG A 58 -9.09 16.94 -7.46
N GLN A 59 -9.27 18.04 -6.73
CA GLN A 59 -8.99 19.38 -7.25
C GLN A 59 -7.50 19.56 -7.54
N ALA A 60 -6.63 19.02 -6.69
CA ALA A 60 -5.19 19.06 -6.92
C ALA A 60 -4.74 18.34 -8.20
N THR A 61 -5.45 17.29 -8.62
CA THR A 61 -5.14 16.50 -9.80
C THR A 61 -5.89 16.93 -11.07
N THR A 62 -6.75 17.94 -10.99
CA THR A 62 -7.59 18.36 -12.13
C THR A 62 -7.45 19.84 -12.51
N THR A 63 -6.84 20.66 -11.65
CA THR A 63 -6.73 22.10 -11.85
C THR A 63 -5.27 22.56 -11.90
N VAL A 64 -5.00 23.63 -12.64
CA VAL A 64 -3.69 24.27 -12.70
C VAL A 64 -3.35 24.86 -11.33
N THR A 65 -4.34 25.50 -10.69
CA THR A 65 -4.21 26.04 -9.34
C THR A 65 -3.85 24.95 -8.32
N GLY A 66 -4.49 23.79 -8.43
CA GLY A 66 -4.20 22.61 -7.62
C GLY A 66 -2.81 22.03 -7.84
N ALA A 67 -2.35 21.99 -9.10
CA ALA A 67 -0.99 21.57 -9.44
C ALA A 67 0.07 22.53 -8.90
N ILE A 68 -0.14 23.85 -9.01
CA ILE A 68 0.74 24.89 -8.41
C ILE A 68 0.90 24.66 -6.91
N LYS A 69 -0.22 24.48 -6.18
CA LYS A 69 -0.19 24.24 -4.74
C LYS A 69 0.56 22.96 -4.37
N THR A 70 0.41 21.92 -5.19
CA THR A 70 1.06 20.61 -4.96
C THR A 70 2.57 20.67 -5.18
N HIS A 71 3.01 21.42 -6.19
CA HIS A 71 4.44 21.53 -6.50
C HIS A 71 5.18 22.55 -5.65
N GLY A 72 4.47 23.35 -4.85
CA GLY A 72 5.06 24.34 -3.94
C GLY A 72 5.21 25.73 -4.56
N GLY A 73 4.68 25.94 -5.77
CA GLY A 73 4.87 27.18 -6.50
C GLY A 73 4.63 27.07 -7.99
N VAL A 74 4.62 28.23 -8.65
CA VAL A 74 4.44 28.34 -10.11
C VAL A 74 5.65 27.78 -10.85
N ASP A 75 6.85 27.99 -10.32
CA ASP A 75 8.10 27.65 -11.00
C ASP A 75 8.34 26.14 -10.97
N GLU A 76 8.05 25.47 -9.86
CA GLU A 76 8.11 24.02 -9.72
C GLU A 76 7.06 23.33 -10.59
N ALA A 77 5.83 23.88 -10.63
CA ALA A 77 4.81 23.39 -11.54
C ALA A 77 5.26 23.56 -13.00
N ALA A 78 5.79 24.72 -13.37
CA ALA A 78 6.30 24.97 -14.73
C ALA A 78 7.40 23.96 -15.13
N ARG A 79 8.34 23.68 -14.23
CA ARG A 79 9.39 22.67 -14.42
C ARG A 79 8.80 21.27 -14.62
N ALA A 80 7.87 20.84 -13.77
CA ALA A 80 7.20 19.55 -13.89
C ALA A 80 6.40 19.41 -15.20
N ALA A 81 5.81 20.50 -15.68
CA ALA A 81 5.06 20.56 -16.94
C ALA A 81 5.93 20.55 -18.20
N GLY A 82 7.19 20.96 -18.07
CA GLY A 82 8.04 21.33 -19.21
C GLY A 82 7.55 22.58 -19.94
N VAL A 83 7.03 23.58 -19.22
CA VAL A 83 6.62 24.89 -19.78
C VAL A 83 7.20 26.05 -18.99
N THR A 84 6.99 27.29 -19.46
CA THR A 84 7.44 28.48 -18.73
C THR A 84 6.50 28.85 -17.56
N PRO A 85 6.99 29.50 -16.49
CA PRO A 85 6.14 30.04 -15.42
C PRO A 85 5.05 30.98 -15.91
N ARG A 86 5.34 31.78 -16.96
CA ARG A 86 4.36 32.67 -17.61
C ARG A 86 3.17 31.88 -18.16
N THR A 87 3.44 30.72 -18.77
CA THR A 87 2.41 29.81 -19.29
C THR A 87 1.51 29.29 -18.16
N ILE A 88 2.08 28.82 -17.06
CA ILE A 88 1.31 28.38 -15.88
C ILE A 88 0.43 29.51 -15.31
N ARG A 89 0.97 30.72 -15.14
CA ARG A 89 0.19 31.90 -14.69
C ARG A 89 -0.93 32.27 -15.66
N ALA A 90 -0.72 32.12 -16.96
CA ALA A 90 -1.76 32.36 -17.95
C ALA A 90 -2.89 31.34 -17.83
N TRP A 91 -2.56 30.06 -17.61
CA TRP A 91 -3.54 29.00 -17.45
C TRP A 91 -4.34 29.16 -16.14
N ALA A 92 -3.68 29.48 -15.03
CA ALA A 92 -4.37 29.76 -13.76
C ALA A 92 -5.35 30.95 -13.87
N ARG A 93 -4.98 32.00 -14.63
CA ARG A 93 -5.89 33.13 -14.93
C ARG A 93 -7.09 32.74 -15.80
N GLN A 94 -6.91 31.81 -16.73
CA GLN A 94 -8.01 31.31 -17.55
C GLN A 94 -8.97 30.43 -16.74
N GLU A 95 -8.43 29.58 -15.87
CA GLU A 95 -9.19 28.78 -14.91
C GLU A 95 -10.02 29.66 -13.98
N ALA A 96 -9.43 30.72 -13.41
CA ALA A 96 -10.13 31.69 -12.57
C ALA A 96 -11.27 32.44 -13.30
N ARG A 97 -11.25 32.45 -14.64
CA ARG A 97 -12.30 33.03 -15.50
C ARG A 97 -13.31 31.98 -16.00
N GLY A 98 -13.23 30.74 -15.53
CA GLY A 98 -14.11 29.65 -15.95
C GLY A 98 -13.90 29.19 -17.40
N ARG A 99 -12.75 29.51 -18.04
CA ARG A 99 -12.50 29.12 -19.43
C ARG A 99 -12.03 27.68 -19.49
N VAL A 100 -12.62 26.90 -20.41
CA VAL A 100 -12.21 25.53 -20.69
C VAL A 100 -10.83 25.55 -21.36
N PRO A 101 -9.84 24.78 -20.87
CA PRO A 101 -8.53 24.71 -21.50
C PRO A 101 -8.62 24.10 -22.90
N GLY A 102 -7.87 24.65 -23.87
CA GLY A 102 -7.79 24.04 -25.20
C GLY A 102 -7.10 22.68 -25.18
N VAL A 103 -7.25 21.87 -26.24
CA VAL A 103 -6.73 20.48 -26.32
C VAL A 103 -5.24 20.35 -26.00
N ARG A 104 -4.39 21.26 -26.52
CA ARG A 104 -2.95 21.28 -26.21
C ARG A 104 -2.69 21.58 -24.73
N GLN A 105 -3.46 22.50 -24.16
CA GLN A 105 -3.40 22.87 -22.75
C GLN A 105 -3.79 21.70 -21.84
N ALA A 106 -4.87 20.99 -22.18
CA ALA A 106 -5.33 19.81 -21.46
C ALA A 106 -4.24 18.72 -21.37
N LYS A 107 -3.46 18.52 -22.44
CA LYS A 107 -2.34 17.56 -22.43
C LYS A 107 -1.22 17.94 -21.46
N HIS A 108 -0.84 19.22 -21.39
CA HIS A 108 0.18 19.66 -20.44
C HIS A 108 -0.33 19.72 -19.00
N ILE A 109 -1.61 20.06 -18.79
CA ILE A 109 -2.27 19.96 -17.49
C ILE A 109 -2.31 18.50 -17.04
N ALA A 110 -2.63 17.55 -17.92
CA ALA A 110 -2.58 16.11 -17.63
C ALA A 110 -1.17 15.64 -17.26
N LYS A 111 -0.13 16.13 -17.94
CA LYS A 111 1.27 15.82 -17.59
C LYS A 111 1.66 16.38 -16.22
N LEU A 112 1.23 17.62 -15.93
CA LEU A 112 1.41 18.28 -14.64
C LEU A 112 0.74 17.52 -13.51
N THR A 113 -0.49 17.07 -13.73
CA THR A 113 -1.29 16.41 -12.71
C THR A 113 -0.84 14.96 -12.52
N ALA A 114 -0.35 14.29 -13.55
CA ALA A 114 0.37 13.03 -13.43
C ALA A 114 1.65 13.18 -12.59
N ALA A 115 2.50 14.16 -12.90
CA ALA A 115 3.72 14.42 -12.12
C ALA A 115 3.42 14.86 -10.67
N ALA A 116 2.33 15.60 -10.45
CA ALA A 116 1.87 15.97 -9.11
C ALA A 116 1.34 14.76 -8.33
N ALA A 117 0.65 13.83 -9.00
CA ALA A 117 0.23 12.57 -8.42
C ALA A 117 1.45 11.73 -8.04
N ASP A 118 2.44 11.60 -8.93
CA ASP A 118 3.68 10.84 -8.67
C ASP A 118 4.49 11.42 -7.50
N LYS A 119 4.64 12.75 -7.43
CA LYS A 119 5.32 13.41 -6.31
C LYS A 119 4.60 13.19 -4.97
N ARG A 120 3.26 13.21 -4.97
CA ARG A 120 2.48 12.88 -3.76
C ARG A 120 2.59 11.41 -3.37
N VAL A 121 2.87 10.52 -4.33
CA VAL A 121 3.13 9.11 -4.06
C VAL A 121 4.50 8.93 -3.40
N SER A 122 5.50 9.73 -3.76
CA SER A 122 6.83 9.69 -3.12
C SER A 122 6.84 10.30 -1.71
N ASP A 123 5.98 11.29 -1.45
CA ASP A 123 5.90 11.90 -0.12
C ASP A 123 5.17 10.96 0.85
N GLN A 124 5.86 10.54 1.92
CA GLN A 124 5.19 9.79 2.98
C GLN A 124 4.04 10.65 3.55
N PRO A 125 2.83 10.08 3.67
CA PRO A 125 1.70 10.84 4.17
C PRO A 125 1.99 11.31 5.60
N THR A 126 1.72 12.58 5.89
CA THR A 126 1.88 13.16 7.23
C THR A 126 0.52 13.42 7.91
N GLY A 127 0.54 13.63 9.23
CA GLY A 127 -0.66 13.97 10.00
C GLY A 127 -1.81 12.98 9.84
N ASN A 128 -3.00 13.49 9.55
CA ASN A 128 -4.21 12.67 9.42
C ASN A 128 -4.22 11.78 8.17
N ALA A 129 -3.54 12.18 7.09
CA ALA A 129 -3.38 11.32 5.92
C ALA A 129 -2.55 10.07 6.26
N ALA A 130 -1.54 10.22 7.13
CA ALA A 130 -0.74 9.11 7.65
C ALA A 130 -1.57 8.17 8.52
N LYS A 131 -2.43 8.75 9.38
CA LYS A 131 -3.38 7.96 10.20
C LYS A 131 -4.33 7.17 9.30
N LEU A 132 -4.88 7.79 8.27
CA LEU A 132 -5.77 7.11 7.32
C LEU A 132 -5.06 5.99 6.57
N ALA A 133 -3.85 6.23 6.07
CA ALA A 133 -3.05 5.21 5.40
C ALA A 133 -2.84 4.00 6.30
N ARG A 134 -2.45 4.22 7.57
CA ARG A 134 -2.27 3.14 8.56
C ARG A 134 -3.57 2.40 8.87
N ALA A 135 -4.66 3.14 9.09
CA ALA A 135 -5.98 2.56 9.37
C ALA A 135 -6.47 1.65 8.24
N VAL A 136 -6.21 2.02 6.98
CA VAL A 136 -6.54 1.20 5.81
C VAL A 136 -5.76 -0.11 5.83
N LEU A 137 -4.45 -0.06 6.11
CA LEU A 137 -3.62 -1.25 6.11
C LEU A 137 -4.03 -2.26 7.17
N SER A 138 -4.52 -1.81 8.33
CA SER A 138 -5.00 -2.68 9.41
C SER A 138 -6.50 -3.00 9.35
N SER A 139 -7.26 -2.41 8.41
CA SER A 139 -8.71 -2.56 8.38
C SER A 139 -9.12 -3.88 7.73
N PRO A 140 -9.93 -4.73 8.42
CA PRO A 140 -10.49 -5.95 7.81
C PRO A 140 -11.33 -5.61 6.57
N THR A 141 -12.21 -4.60 6.70
CA THR A 141 -13.05 -4.10 5.60
C THR A 141 -12.22 -3.68 4.39
N ALA A 142 -11.11 -2.96 4.60
CA ALA A 142 -10.27 -2.52 3.51
C ALA A 142 -9.56 -3.67 2.80
N ARG A 143 -9.06 -4.65 3.56
CA ARG A 143 -8.42 -5.85 3.00
C ARG A 143 -9.42 -6.68 2.21
N GLN A 144 -10.59 -6.95 2.78
CA GLN A 144 -11.67 -7.67 2.09
C GLN A 144 -12.13 -6.94 0.83
N SER A 145 -12.23 -5.61 0.86
CA SER A 145 -12.64 -4.81 -0.31
C SER A 145 -11.56 -4.74 -1.39
N ALA A 146 -10.29 -4.78 -1.00
CA ALA A 146 -9.17 -4.75 -1.94
C ALA A 146 -8.88 -6.13 -2.54
N MET A 147 -9.17 -7.20 -1.79
CA MET A 147 -8.84 -8.57 -2.16
C MET A 147 -9.98 -9.19 -2.98
N ASN A 148 -9.70 -9.53 -4.23
CA ASN A 148 -10.64 -10.29 -5.06
C ASN A 148 -10.86 -11.69 -4.44
N GLY A 149 -12.11 -12.11 -4.24
CA GLY A 149 -12.43 -13.44 -3.71
C GLY A 149 -11.77 -14.59 -4.46
N ARG A 150 -11.58 -14.47 -5.78
CA ARG A 150 -10.82 -15.45 -6.58
C ARG A 150 -9.33 -15.47 -6.28
N ARG A 151 -8.73 -14.34 -5.87
CA ARG A 151 -7.33 -14.27 -5.45
C ARG A 151 -7.18 -14.88 -4.06
N ALA A 152 -8.10 -14.57 -3.14
CA ALA A 152 -8.17 -15.20 -1.83
C ALA A 152 -8.24 -16.73 -1.92
N ALA A 153 -9.20 -17.24 -2.67
CA ALA A 153 -9.35 -18.67 -2.88
C ALA A 153 -8.11 -19.31 -3.52
N ARG A 154 -7.40 -18.60 -4.42
CA ARG A 154 -6.16 -19.12 -5.02
C ARG A 154 -5.00 -19.18 -4.04
N ILE A 155 -4.79 -18.11 -3.25
CA ILE A 155 -3.75 -18.10 -2.21
C ILE A 155 -4.02 -19.21 -1.21
N SER A 156 -5.27 -19.35 -0.75
CA SER A 156 -5.63 -20.35 0.25
C SER A 156 -5.61 -21.78 -0.31
N ASN A 157 -6.16 -22.03 -1.51
CA ASN A 157 -6.51 -23.39 -1.95
C ASN A 157 -5.62 -23.96 -3.07
N SER A 158 -4.85 -23.14 -3.80
CA SER A 158 -4.07 -23.59 -4.97
C SER A 158 -2.58 -23.71 -4.69
N GLY A 159 -2.18 -23.44 -3.45
CA GLY A 159 -0.78 -23.27 -3.09
C GLY A 159 -0.24 -21.92 -3.57
N ALA A 160 0.82 -21.48 -2.91
CA ALA A 160 1.46 -20.21 -3.19
C ALA A 160 2.98 -20.36 -3.11
N HIS A 161 3.67 -19.83 -4.13
CA HIS A 161 5.11 -19.64 -4.06
C HIS A 161 5.39 -18.31 -3.36
N VAL A 162 5.85 -18.39 -2.12
CA VAL A 162 6.13 -17.20 -1.29
C VAL A 162 7.63 -16.99 -1.21
N ALA A 163 8.07 -15.80 -1.63
CA ALA A 163 9.43 -15.33 -1.43
C ALA A 163 9.44 -14.25 -0.35
N ILE A 164 10.33 -14.37 0.63
CA ILE A 164 10.43 -13.47 1.77
C ILE A 164 11.88 -13.12 2.07
N ARG A 165 12.13 -11.84 2.39
CA ARG A 165 13.39 -11.37 2.97
C ARG A 165 13.14 -10.97 4.41
N ALA A 166 13.62 -11.77 5.33
CA ALA A 166 13.36 -11.61 6.76
C ALA A 166 14.61 -11.83 7.60
N LYS A 167 14.66 -11.15 8.74
CA LYS A 167 15.56 -11.49 9.84
C LYS A 167 14.90 -12.64 10.58
N VAL A 168 15.63 -13.75 10.71
CA VAL A 168 15.14 -14.97 11.33
C VAL A 168 16.04 -15.37 12.47
N THR A 169 15.41 -15.83 13.54
CA THR A 169 16.06 -16.52 14.63
C THR A 169 15.85 -18.01 14.45
N VAL A 170 16.93 -18.79 14.51
CA VAL A 170 16.91 -20.25 14.48
C VAL A 170 17.55 -20.73 15.77
N ASP A 171 16.75 -21.41 16.61
CA ASP A 171 17.22 -22.00 17.86
C ASP A 171 17.21 -23.52 17.75
N THR A 172 18.37 -24.17 17.82
CA THR A 172 18.47 -25.63 17.76
C THR A 172 18.60 -26.27 19.15
N GLY A 173 18.39 -25.51 20.23
CA GLY A 173 18.65 -25.89 21.62
C GLY A 173 20.14 -25.92 22.00
N LYS A 174 21.04 -26.02 21.01
CA LYS A 174 22.50 -25.96 21.19
C LYS A 174 23.07 -24.58 20.85
N ARG A 175 22.46 -23.90 19.88
CA ARG A 175 22.87 -22.59 19.39
C ARG A 175 21.65 -21.80 18.96
N LYS A 176 21.72 -20.49 19.18
CA LYS A 176 20.79 -19.50 18.68
C LYS A 176 21.50 -18.65 17.64
N ASP A 177 21.04 -18.73 16.39
CA ASP A 177 21.57 -17.94 15.27
C ASP A 177 20.50 -16.94 14.83
N GLU A 178 20.90 -15.68 14.62
CA GLU A 178 20.02 -14.62 14.14
C GLU A 178 20.65 -13.96 12.91
N ARG A 179 19.99 -14.10 11.75
CA ARG A 179 20.51 -13.55 10.50
C ARG A 179 19.42 -13.22 9.50
N TRP A 180 19.75 -12.33 8.57
CA TRP A 180 18.94 -12.07 7.39
C TRP A 180 18.97 -13.28 6.46
N ARG A 181 17.80 -13.66 5.94
CA ARG A 181 17.65 -14.71 4.93
C ARG A 181 16.68 -14.28 3.86
N ASP A 182 17.00 -14.70 2.64
CA ASP A 182 16.10 -14.72 1.50
C ASP A 182 15.59 -16.16 1.36
N ILE A 183 14.29 -16.35 1.56
CA ILE A 183 13.67 -17.67 1.64
C ILE A 183 12.55 -17.73 0.62
N SER A 184 12.52 -18.82 -0.16
CA SER A 184 11.47 -19.06 -1.16
C SER A 184 10.90 -20.45 -0.90
N VAL A 185 9.61 -20.53 -0.57
CA VAL A 185 8.92 -21.79 -0.24
C VAL A 185 7.66 -21.90 -1.09
N ASN A 186 7.43 -23.09 -1.65
CA ASN A 186 6.16 -23.43 -2.26
C ASN A 186 5.26 -24.11 -1.22
N PHE A 187 4.15 -23.47 -0.88
CA PHE A 187 3.14 -24.02 0.03
C PHE A 187 2.07 -24.76 -0.77
N SER A 188 1.64 -25.92 -0.27
CA SER A 188 0.57 -26.74 -0.88
C SER A 188 -0.84 -26.17 -0.63
N ASN A 189 -1.83 -26.81 -1.26
CA ASN A 189 -3.21 -26.40 -1.57
C ASN A 189 -4.17 -26.03 -0.40
N ASP A 190 -3.67 -25.68 0.77
CA ASP A 190 -4.47 -25.30 1.96
C ASP A 190 -3.62 -24.64 3.06
N ALA A 191 -2.32 -24.93 3.08
CA ALA A 191 -1.37 -24.46 4.08
C ALA A 191 -1.41 -22.93 4.30
N MET A 192 -1.69 -22.14 3.26
CA MET A 192 -1.77 -20.67 3.35
C MET A 192 -3.13 -20.14 3.84
N GLY A 193 -4.12 -21.01 4.04
CA GLY A 193 -5.46 -20.65 4.51
C GLY A 193 -5.45 -19.84 5.81
N PRO A 194 -4.86 -20.37 6.92
CA PRO A 194 -4.81 -19.65 8.19
C PRO A 194 -4.16 -18.27 8.11
N ALA A 195 -3.04 -18.15 7.38
CA ALA A 195 -2.36 -16.87 7.19
C ALA A 195 -3.24 -15.86 6.41
N THR A 196 -3.96 -16.35 5.40
CA THR A 196 -4.86 -15.55 4.57
C THR A 196 -6.10 -15.10 5.33
N ASP A 197 -6.69 -15.96 6.14
CA ASP A 197 -7.87 -15.64 6.96
C ASP A 197 -7.52 -14.61 8.02
N ALA A 198 -6.39 -14.79 8.73
CA ALA A 198 -5.88 -13.79 9.67
C ALA A 198 -5.58 -12.45 8.97
N PHE A 199 -5.02 -12.51 7.75
CA PHE A 199 -4.78 -11.29 6.97
C PHE A 199 -6.11 -10.59 6.67
N LEU A 200 -7.11 -11.29 6.13
CA LEU A 200 -8.42 -10.70 5.83
C LEU A 200 -9.16 -10.19 7.07
N ALA A 201 -8.90 -10.78 8.24
CA ALA A 201 -9.42 -10.35 9.53
C ALA A 201 -8.71 -9.11 10.11
N GLY A 202 -7.70 -8.55 9.42
CA GLY A 202 -6.92 -7.42 9.92
C GLY A 202 -5.89 -7.79 10.99
N ASP A 203 -5.70 -9.08 11.27
CA ASP A 203 -4.82 -9.58 12.32
C ASP A 203 -3.41 -9.84 11.78
N ASN A 204 -2.57 -8.80 11.79
CA ASN A 204 -1.18 -8.91 11.38
C ASN A 204 -0.39 -9.91 12.19
N THR A 205 -0.63 -9.98 13.50
CA THR A 205 0.09 -10.89 14.39
C THR A 205 -0.27 -12.32 14.05
N GLY A 206 -1.56 -12.64 13.92
CA GLY A 206 -2.03 -13.95 13.47
C GLY A 206 -1.50 -14.34 12.09
N THR A 207 -1.42 -13.40 11.13
CA THR A 207 -0.80 -13.66 9.83
C THR A 207 0.68 -14.05 9.98
N LEU A 208 1.43 -13.31 10.78
CA LEU A 208 2.86 -13.57 10.99
C LEU A 208 3.12 -14.87 11.75
N ASP A 209 2.29 -15.19 12.73
CA ASP A 209 2.40 -16.44 13.49
C ASP A 209 2.07 -17.65 12.60
N ALA A 210 1.04 -17.55 11.76
CA ALA A 210 0.74 -18.58 10.76
C ALA A 210 1.90 -18.76 9.76
N LEU A 211 2.47 -17.67 9.24
CA LEU A 211 3.64 -17.74 8.38
C LEU A 211 4.87 -18.32 9.09
N ASN A 212 5.11 -17.94 10.35
CA ASN A 212 6.21 -18.46 11.16
C ASN A 212 6.14 -19.98 11.27
N ASN A 213 4.96 -20.51 11.60
CA ASN A 213 4.74 -21.94 11.72
C ASN A 213 4.98 -22.65 10.39
N LEU A 214 4.39 -22.13 9.29
CA LEU A 214 4.54 -22.69 7.95
C LEU A 214 6.00 -22.74 7.47
N PHE A 215 6.74 -21.65 7.65
CA PHE A 215 8.15 -21.59 7.27
C PHE A 215 9.01 -22.46 8.20
N GLY A 216 8.73 -22.48 9.50
CA GLY A 216 9.43 -23.31 10.47
C GLY A 216 9.30 -24.80 10.13
N GLU A 217 8.08 -25.28 9.89
CA GLU A 217 7.82 -26.67 9.52
C GLU A 217 8.50 -27.09 8.22
N ARG A 218 8.52 -26.20 7.21
CA ARG A 218 9.05 -26.53 5.87
C ARG A 218 10.55 -26.32 5.71
N TYR A 219 11.09 -25.27 6.32
CA TYR A 219 12.48 -24.83 6.08
C TYR A 219 13.43 -25.21 7.20
N ALA A 220 12.96 -25.29 8.46
CA ALA A 220 13.81 -25.58 9.61
C ALA A 220 13.04 -26.36 10.70
N PRO A 221 12.53 -27.57 10.39
CA PRO A 221 11.71 -28.34 11.32
C PRO A 221 12.47 -28.66 12.61
N GLY A 222 11.78 -28.57 13.73
CA GLY A 222 12.37 -28.82 15.06
C GLY A 222 13.36 -27.76 15.53
N THR A 223 13.49 -26.64 14.81
CA THR A 223 14.18 -25.45 15.28
C THR A 223 13.17 -24.46 15.83
N GLY A 224 13.51 -23.68 16.86
CA GLY A 224 12.71 -22.57 17.38
C GLY A 224 12.65 -21.38 16.40
N TRP A 225 12.32 -21.67 15.15
CA TRP A 225 12.24 -20.73 14.04
C TRP A 225 11.30 -19.57 14.34
N LYS A 226 11.77 -18.34 14.10
CA LYS A 226 10.93 -17.15 14.24
C LYS A 226 11.40 -15.98 13.37
N PHE A 227 10.48 -15.34 12.67
CA PHE A 227 10.65 -14.02 12.06
C PHE A 227 10.76 -12.97 13.16
N THR A 228 11.85 -12.22 13.13
CA THR A 228 12.04 -11.03 14.00
C THR A 228 11.72 -9.75 13.25
N GLU A 229 12.04 -9.69 11.95
CA GLU A 229 11.77 -8.55 11.08
C GLU A 229 11.51 -9.05 9.65
N ILE A 230 10.58 -8.43 8.92
CA ILE A 230 10.33 -8.73 7.51
C ILE A 230 10.50 -7.44 6.72
N ARG A 231 11.38 -7.45 5.71
CA ARG A 231 11.61 -6.31 4.82
C ARG A 231 10.79 -6.35 3.55
N SER A 232 10.61 -7.53 2.99
CA SER A 232 9.83 -7.71 1.77
C SER A 232 9.25 -9.10 1.71
N MET A 233 8.09 -9.21 1.08
CA MET A 233 7.45 -10.48 0.80
C MET A 233 6.65 -10.38 -0.50
N GLU A 234 6.65 -11.45 -1.26
CA GLU A 234 5.99 -11.55 -2.55
C GLU A 234 5.37 -12.93 -2.72
N ILE A 235 4.12 -12.97 -3.20
CA ILE A 235 3.47 -14.18 -3.68
C ILE A 235 3.70 -14.23 -5.20
N LYS A 236 4.70 -14.99 -5.63
CA LYS A 236 5.20 -15.00 -7.03
C LYS A 236 4.26 -15.70 -8.00
N GLY A 237 3.48 -16.65 -7.52
CA GLY A 237 2.65 -17.49 -8.38
C GLY A 237 1.74 -18.41 -7.59
N PHE A 238 0.77 -18.97 -8.31
CA PHE A 238 -0.20 -19.95 -7.81
C PHE A 238 0.01 -21.26 -8.56
N GLY A 239 -0.05 -22.38 -7.85
CA GLY A 239 0.06 -23.70 -8.46
C GLY A 239 1.06 -24.61 -7.77
N GLY A 240 0.70 -25.89 -7.71
CA GLY A 240 1.53 -26.94 -7.13
C GLY A 240 2.81 -27.23 -7.92
N PRO A 241 3.72 -28.04 -7.35
CA PRO A 241 4.95 -28.48 -8.02
C PRO A 241 4.60 -29.20 -9.33
N GLY A 242 4.96 -28.60 -10.47
CA GLY A 242 4.66 -29.11 -11.81
C GLY A 242 3.86 -28.18 -12.71
N SER A 243 3.33 -27.07 -12.19
CA SER A 243 2.85 -25.98 -13.05
C SER A 243 4.06 -25.21 -13.60
N THR A 244 4.50 -25.57 -14.81
CA THR A 244 5.43 -24.74 -15.58
C THR A 244 4.72 -23.45 -15.97
N PHE A 245 5.30 -22.31 -15.56
CA PHE A 245 4.96 -21.00 -16.13
C PHE A 245 5.49 -20.88 -17.55
#